data_AF-A0A2V5ZSC1-F1
#
_entry.id   AF-A0A2V5ZSC1-F1
#
_cell.length_a   1.000
_cell.length_b   1.000
_cell.length_c   1.000
_cell.angle_alpha   90.00
_cell.angle_beta   90.00
_cell.angle_gamma   90.00
#
_symmetry.space_group_name_H-M   'P 1'
#
loop_
_entity.id
_entity.type
_entity.pdbx_description
1 polymer ?
#
loop_
_entity_poly.entity_id
_entity_poly.type
_entity_poly.pdbx_seq_one_letter_code
_entity_poly.pdbx_strand_id
1 'polypeptide(L)'
;MNKPDSKKRLELEQERDAPLATPTDLQRASVKDISGAMNAILADVFALYVKTKNFHWHMSGPHFRDYHLLLDEQADQLFAMTDPIAERVRKL
;
A
#
# COMPACT_ATOMS: atom_id res chain seq x y z
N MET A 1 -30.48 -10.86 12.64
CA MET A 1 -29.37 -10.79 11.65
C MET A 1 -29.29 -12.13 10.93
N ASN A 2 -29.75 -12.22 9.68
CA ASN A 2 -29.65 -13.44 8.89
C ASN A 2 -28.23 -13.61 8.38
N LYS A 3 -27.55 -14.68 8.81
CA LYS A 3 -26.24 -15.04 8.27
C LYS A 3 -26.42 -15.40 6.79
N PRO A 4 -25.53 -14.95 5.89
CA PRO A 4 -25.59 -15.33 4.49
C PRO A 4 -25.44 -16.84 4.35
N ASP A 5 -26.26 -17.41 3.48
CA ASP A 5 -26.25 -18.82 3.09
C ASP A 5 -24.85 -19.23 2.58
N SER A 6 -24.46 -20.47 2.87
CA SER A 6 -23.13 -21.02 2.57
C SER A 6 -22.76 -20.83 1.09
N LYS A 7 -23.73 -21.08 0.20
CA LYS A 7 -23.57 -20.90 -1.24
C LYS A 7 -23.27 -19.45 -1.63
N LYS A 8 -23.98 -18.50 -1.04
CA LYS A 8 -23.77 -17.06 -1.28
C LYS A 8 -22.41 -16.58 -0.79
N ARG A 9 -21.88 -17.18 0.28
CA ARG A 9 -20.54 -16.88 0.78
C ARG A 9 -19.44 -17.36 -0.18
N LEU A 10 -19.60 -18.57 -0.71
CA LEU A 10 -18.70 -19.14 -1.72
C LEU A 10 -18.70 -18.34 -3.01
N GLU A 11 -19.88 -17.89 -3.48
CA GLU A 11 -20.00 -17.01 -4.65
C GLU A 11 -19.25 -15.68 -4.44
N LEU A 12 -19.42 -15.05 -3.27
CA LEU A 12 -18.73 -13.80 -2.93
C LEU A 12 -17.20 -13.96 -2.80
N GLU A 13 -16.74 -15.10 -2.28
CA GLU A 13 -15.31 -15.43 -2.25
C GLU A 13 -14.75 -15.60 -3.66
N GLN A 14 -15.48 -16.28 -4.55
CA GLN A 14 -15.10 -16.42 -5.96
C GLN A 14 -15.08 -15.09 -6.71
N GLU A 15 -16.06 -14.20 -6.47
CA GLU A 15 -16.09 -12.87 -7.08
C GLU A 15 -14.96 -11.97 -6.56
N ARG A 16 -14.64 -12.03 -5.27
CA ARG A 16 -13.51 -11.29 -4.67
C ARG A 16 -12.18 -11.72 -5.28
N ASP A 17 -12.02 -13.02 -5.54
CA ASP A 17 -10.79 -13.60 -6.04
C ASP A 17 -10.73 -13.63 -7.59
N ALA A 18 -11.79 -13.14 -8.26
CA ALA A 18 -11.86 -13.07 -9.71
C ALA A 18 -10.84 -12.02 -10.23
N PRO A 19 -10.03 -12.37 -11.25
CA PRO A 19 -9.06 -11.44 -11.80
C PRO A 19 -9.77 -10.24 -12.42
N LEU A 20 -9.33 -9.04 -12.04
CA LEU A 20 -9.74 -7.81 -12.71
C LEU A 20 -9.23 -7.89 -14.16
N ALA A 21 -10.10 -7.60 -15.13
CA ALA A 21 -9.69 -7.55 -16.53
C ALA A 21 -8.88 -6.27 -16.79
N THR A 22 -7.61 -6.26 -16.39
CA THR A 22 -6.68 -5.14 -16.52
C THR A 22 -5.83 -5.33 -17.79
N PRO A 23 -6.08 -4.58 -18.87
CA PRO A 23 -5.31 -4.73 -20.10
C PRO A 23 -3.84 -4.37 -19.86
N THR A 24 -2.95 -5.27 -20.24
CA THR A 24 -1.49 -5.09 -20.16
C THR A 24 -0.82 -5.87 -21.29
N ASP A 25 0.29 -5.36 -21.78
CA ASP A 25 1.16 -5.99 -22.78
C ASP A 25 2.14 -7.01 -22.16
N LEU A 26 2.12 -7.15 -20.83
CA LEU A 26 2.99 -8.07 -20.09
C LEU A 26 2.43 -9.49 -20.04
N GLN A 27 3.34 -10.47 -20.06
CA GLN A 27 2.99 -11.87 -19.84
C GLN A 27 2.56 -12.12 -18.39
N ARG A 28 1.67 -13.09 -18.18
CA ARG A 28 1.14 -13.42 -16.83
C ARG A 28 2.22 -13.73 -15.79
N ALA A 29 3.33 -14.35 -16.18
CA ALA A 29 4.46 -14.60 -15.28
C ALA A 29 5.12 -13.29 -14.83
N SER A 30 5.41 -12.38 -15.77
CA SER A 30 5.97 -11.06 -15.47
C SER A 30 5.04 -10.22 -14.60
N VAL A 31 3.73 -10.26 -14.87
CA VAL A 31 2.72 -9.61 -14.03
C VAL A 31 2.81 -10.10 -12.59
N LYS A 32 2.80 -11.42 -12.38
CA LYS A 32 2.90 -12.03 -11.05
C LYS A 32 4.17 -11.59 -10.31
N ASP A 33 5.32 -11.64 -10.98
CA ASP A 33 6.61 -11.33 -10.37
C ASP A 33 6.73 -9.84 -10.03
N ILE A 34 6.29 -8.94 -10.93
CA ILE A 34 6.33 -7.50 -10.72
C ILE A 34 5.35 -7.09 -9.62
N SER A 35 4.08 -7.53 -9.67
CA SER A 35 3.10 -7.20 -8.64
C SER A 35 3.48 -7.75 -7.27
N GLY A 36 4.15 -8.92 -7.23
CA GLY A 36 4.73 -9.47 -6.00
C GLY A 36 5.82 -8.58 -5.41
N ALA A 37 6.80 -8.17 -6.22
CA ALA A 37 7.87 -7.28 -5.77
C ALA A 37 7.35 -5.89 -5.36
N MET A 38 6.40 -5.35 -6.12
CA MET A 38 5.80 -4.04 -5.83
C MET A 38 4.98 -4.04 -4.54
N ASN A 39 4.32 -5.15 -4.18
CA ASN A 39 3.65 -5.28 -2.88
C ASN A 39 4.64 -5.20 -1.71
N ALA A 40 5.82 -5.81 -1.83
CA ALA A 40 6.86 -5.70 -0.81
C ALA A 40 7.34 -4.25 -0.66
N ILE A 41 7.58 -3.56 -1.79
CA ILE A 41 7.96 -2.13 -1.79
C ILE A 41 6.86 -1.26 -1.16
N LEU A 42 5.58 -1.51 -1.49
CA LEU A 42 4.45 -0.78 -0.89
C LEU A 42 4.43 -0.94 0.63
N ALA A 43 4.62 -2.18 1.13
CA ALA A 43 4.68 -2.46 2.55
C ALA A 43 5.85 -1.73 3.23
N ASP A 44 7.03 -1.74 2.61
CA ASP A 44 8.23 -1.06 3.14
C ASP A 44 8.06 0.47 3.16
N VAL A 45 7.51 1.07 2.10
CA VAL A 45 7.23 2.52 2.03
C VAL A 45 6.23 2.92 3.10
N PHE A 46 5.15 2.15 3.29
CA PHE A 46 4.15 2.46 4.32
C PHE A 46 4.72 2.28 5.73
N ALA A 47 5.52 1.25 5.96
CA ALA A 47 6.22 1.07 7.23
C ALA A 47 7.20 2.23 7.51
N LEU A 48 7.89 2.71 6.48
CA LEU A 48 8.79 3.87 6.59
C LEU A 48 8.00 5.14 6.90
N TYR A 49 6.87 5.39 6.25
CA TYR A 49 5.96 6.50 6.57
C TYR A 49 5.59 6.51 8.07
N VAL A 50 5.10 5.38 8.59
CA VAL A 50 4.69 5.29 10.01
C VAL A 50 5.89 5.52 10.94
N LYS A 51 7.07 5.00 10.60
CA LYS A 51 8.30 5.26 11.37
C LYS A 51 8.68 6.74 11.35
N THR A 52 8.65 7.39 10.19
CA THR A 52 8.96 8.81 10.06
C THR A 52 7.99 9.67 10.88
N LYS A 53 6.68 9.37 10.83
CA LYS A 53 5.69 10.02 11.70
C LYS A 53 5.95 9.75 13.18
N ASN A 54 6.36 8.53 13.54
CA ASN A 54 6.74 8.21 14.91
C ASN A 54 7.90 9.11 15.39
N PHE A 55 8.94 9.30 14.57
CA PHE A 55 10.01 10.24 14.91
C PHE A 55 9.51 11.69 14.97
N HIS A 56 8.67 12.14 14.03
CA HIS A 56 8.10 13.48 14.03
C HIS A 56 7.33 13.78 15.33
N TRP A 57 6.56 12.81 15.85
CA TRP A 57 5.80 12.96 17.10
C TRP A 57 6.69 12.98 18.35
N HIS A 58 7.79 12.22 18.34
CA HIS A 58 8.64 12.03 19.52
C HIS A 58 9.96 12.81 19.46
N MET A 59 10.19 13.62 18.41
CA MET A 59 11.38 14.45 18.26
C MET A 59 11.47 15.48 19.39
N SER A 60 12.68 15.71 19.90
CA SER A 60 12.96 16.68 20.96
C SER A 60 14.41 17.19 20.85
N GLY A 61 14.70 18.31 21.52
CA GLY A 61 16.06 18.89 21.59
C GLY A 61 16.16 20.30 21.02
N PRO A 62 17.37 20.89 20.99
CA PRO A 62 17.58 22.29 20.59
C PRO A 62 17.11 22.63 19.16
N HIS A 63 17.05 21.63 18.28
CA HIS A 63 16.63 21.76 16.88
C HIS A 63 15.23 21.19 16.63
N PHE A 64 14.38 21.09 17.68
CA PHE A 64 13.06 20.47 17.61
C PHE A 64 12.25 20.91 16.38
N ARG A 65 12.10 22.23 16.18
CA ARG A 65 11.24 22.76 15.11
C ARG A 65 11.70 22.31 13.73
N ASP A 66 12.99 22.39 13.44
CA ASP A 66 13.54 22.11 12.12
C ASP A 66 13.42 20.62 11.79
N TYR A 67 13.75 19.74 12.75
CA TYR A 67 13.58 18.31 12.55
C TYR A 67 12.13 17.85 12.56
N HIS A 68 11.26 18.47 13.37
CA HIS A 68 9.83 18.18 13.37
C HIS A 68 9.20 18.46 12.01
N LEU A 69 9.52 19.61 11.40
CA LEU A 69 9.02 19.97 10.07
C LEU A 69 9.66 19.12 8.97
N LEU A 70 10.98 18.87 9.04
CA LEU A 70 11.68 18.00 8.08
C LEU A 70 11.07 16.60 8.03
N LEU A 71 10.82 16.00 9.20
CA LEU A 71 10.24 14.67 9.28
C LEU A 71 8.78 14.65 8.78
N ASP A 72 8.04 15.75 8.93
CA ASP A 72 6.68 15.86 8.39
C ASP A 72 6.69 15.93 6.86
N GLU A 73 7.57 16.77 6.29
CA GLU A 73 7.75 16.87 4.84
C GLU A 73 8.15 15.51 4.22
N GLN A 74 9.08 14.79 4.86
CA GLN A 74 9.46 13.45 4.44
C GLN A 74 8.31 12.45 4.56
N ALA A 75 7.51 12.54 5.62
CA ALA A 75 6.35 11.66 5.79
C ALA A 75 5.29 11.90 4.70
N ASP A 76 5.04 13.15 4.32
CA ASP A 76 4.12 13.49 3.23
C ASP A 76 4.59 12.90 1.89
N GLN A 77 5.89 13.01 1.58
CA GLN A 77 6.48 12.39 0.40
C GLN A 77 6.31 10.86 0.42
N LEU A 78 6.61 10.21 1.55
CA LEU A 78 6.47 8.76 1.70
C LEU A 78 5.01 8.31 1.58
N PHE A 79 4.07 9.05 2.15
CA PHE A 79 2.66 8.71 2.07
C PHE A 79 2.13 8.88 0.64
N ALA A 80 2.51 9.97 -0.05
CA ALA A 80 2.17 10.21 -1.44
C ALA A 80 2.71 9.13 -2.39
N MET A 81 3.81 8.45 -2.06
CA MET A 81 4.32 7.32 -2.83
C MET A 81 3.44 6.07 -2.77
N THR A 82 2.64 5.90 -1.71
CA THR A 82 1.89 4.65 -1.48
C THR A 82 0.80 4.43 -2.53
N ASP A 83 0.09 5.48 -2.92
CA ASP A 83 -1.02 5.43 -3.87
C ASP A 83 -0.58 4.99 -5.27
N PRO A 84 0.38 5.64 -5.96
CA PRO A 84 0.81 5.21 -7.29
C PRO A 84 1.41 3.80 -7.31
N ILE A 85 2.04 3.36 -6.22
CA ILE A 85 2.53 1.97 -6.10
C ILE A 85 1.35 1.01 -5.99
N ALA A 86 0.38 1.29 -5.11
CA ALA A 86 -0.80 0.45 -4.91
C ALA A 86 -1.68 0.37 -6.17
N GLU A 87 -1.91 1.50 -6.84
CA GLU A 87 -2.63 1.54 -8.12
C GLU A 87 -1.91 0.72 -9.20
N ARG A 88 -0.58 0.78 -9.23
CA ARG A 88 0.21 -0.02 -10.18
C ARG A 88 0.13 -1.51 -9.88
N VAL A 89 0.21 -1.91 -8.61
CA VAL A 89 -0.02 -3.31 -8.18
C VAL A 89 -1.41 -3.77 -8.60
N ARG A 90 -2.44 -2.93 -8.40
CA ARG A 90 -3.82 -3.27 -8.78
C ARG A 90 -4.01 -3.39 -10.29
N LYS A 91 -3.27 -2.60 -11.08
CA LYS A 91 -3.33 -2.61 -12.54
C LYS A 91 -2.61 -3.82 -13.15
N LEU A 92 -1.57 -4.33 -12.49
CA LEU A 92 -0.77 -5.46 -12.95
C LEU A 92 -1.34 -6.77 -12.39
#